data_AF-A0A238BPW0-F1
#
_entry.id   AF-A0A238BPW0-F1
#
_cell.length_a   1.000
_cell.length_b   1.000
_cell.length_c   1.000
_cell.angle_alpha   90.00
_cell.angle_beta   90.00
_cell.angle_gamma   90.00
#
_symmetry.space_group_name_H-M   'P 1'
#
loop_
_entity.id
_entity.type
_entity.pdbx_description
1 polymer ?
#
loop_
_entity_poly.entity_id
_entity_poly.type
_entity_poly.pdbx_seq_one_letter_code
_entity_poly.pdbx_strand_id
1 'polypeptide(L)' 'MNYSIKLCPTKLSEYNFTENCYYNDANLRDEGGCYSIRDVPLDDRLILIDTYLTQKCDCLKILN' A
#
# COMPACT_ATOMS: atom_id res chain seq x y z
N MET A 1 -8.68 0.27 -35.81
CA MET A 1 -9.84 0.49 -34.91
C MET A 1 -9.28 0.75 -33.52
N ASN A 2 -9.32 2.00 -33.05
CA ASN A 2 -8.82 2.38 -31.73
C ASN A 2 -9.96 2.30 -30.73
N TYR A 3 -10.02 1.21 -29.95
CA TYR A 3 -10.88 1.17 -28.79
C TYR A 3 -10.27 2.08 -27.72
N SER A 4 -10.84 3.28 -27.55
CA SER A 4 -10.52 4.13 -26.40
C SER A 4 -11.10 3.46 -25.15
N ILE A 5 -10.31 2.58 -24.52
CA ILE A 5 -10.65 2.01 -23.22
C ILE A 5 -10.68 3.17 -22.23
N LYS A 6 -11.88 3.57 -21.80
CA LYS A 6 -12.03 4.51 -20.68
C LYS A 6 -11.68 3.74 -19.40
N LEU A 7 -10.41 3.79 -19.02
CA LEU A 7 -9.97 3.33 -17.71
C LEU A 7 -10.51 4.31 -16.67
N CYS A 8 -11.58 3.92 -15.97
CA CYS A 8 -12.02 4.66 -14.80
C CYS A 8 -10.99 4.44 -13.68
N PRO A 9 -10.46 5.49 -13.05
CA PRO A 9 -9.55 5.31 -11.94
C PRO A 9 -10.31 4.72 -10.74
N THR A 10 -9.71 3.73 -10.09
CA THR A 10 -10.15 3.25 -8.77
C THR A 10 -9.57 4.16 -7.69
N LYS A 11 -10.29 4.35 -6.58
CA LYS A 11 -9.74 5.13 -5.46
C LYS A 11 -8.73 4.30 -4.67
N LEU A 12 -7.71 4.96 -4.14
CA LEU A 12 -6.73 4.31 -3.28
C LEU A 12 -7.40 3.74 -1.99
N SER A 13 -8.44 4.40 -1.50
CA SER A 13 -9.22 3.95 -0.34
C SER A 13 -9.94 2.61 -0.51
N GLU A 14 -10.13 2.15 -1.75
CA GLU A 14 -10.74 0.85 -2.06
C GLU A 14 -9.79 -0.33 -1.79
N TYR A 15 -8.48 -0.09 -1.68
CA TYR A 15 -7.48 -1.12 -1.43
C TYR A 15 -7.15 -1.23 0.05
N ASN A 16 -7.35 -2.41 0.64
CA ASN A 16 -7.00 -2.64 2.04
C ASN A 16 -5.49 -2.54 2.28
N PHE A 17 -5.09 -2.31 3.53
CA PHE A 17 -3.69 -2.46 3.92
C PHE A 17 -3.29 -3.93 3.92
N THR A 18 -2.02 -4.20 3.58
CA THR A 18 -1.41 -5.52 3.72
C THR A 18 -1.50 -5.99 5.16
N GLU A 19 -1.65 -7.31 5.36
CA GLU A 19 -1.59 -7.91 6.70
C GLU A 19 -0.21 -7.75 7.35
N ASN A 20 0.82 -7.67 6.51
CA ASN A 20 2.21 -7.55 6.93
C ASN A 20 2.60 -6.12 7.27
N CYS A 21 3.48 -6.01 8.26
CA CYS A 21 4.20 -4.81 8.62
C CYS A 21 5.63 -4.83 8.08
N TYR A 22 6.22 -3.65 7.90
CA TYR A 22 7.58 -3.45 7.46
C TYR A 22 8.26 -2.40 8.35
N TYR A 23 9.56 -2.56 8.59
CA TYR A 23 10.36 -1.56 9.28
C TYR A 23 10.48 -0.27 8.46
N ASN A 24 10.28 0.88 9.10
CA ASN A 24 10.62 2.16 8.50
C ASN A 24 12.14 2.25 8.24
N ASP A 25 12.93 1.75 9.20
CA ASP A 25 14.39 1.61 9.09
C ASP A 25 14.80 0.22 9.62
N ALA A 26 15.30 -0.62 8.73
CA ALA A 26 15.71 -1.98 9.06
C ALA A 26 16.89 -2.06 10.05
N ASN A 27 17.71 -1.00 10.16
CA ASN A 27 18.82 -0.95 11.11
C ASN A 27 18.33 -0.66 12.54
N LEU A 28 17.30 0.16 12.68
CA LEU A 28 16.69 0.52 13.97
C LEU A 28 15.60 -0.46 14.40
N ARG A 29 15.07 -1.25 13.46
CA ARG A 29 14.00 -2.24 13.71
C ARG A 29 12.80 -1.57 14.39
N ASP A 30 12.34 -2.15 15.50
CA ASP A 30 11.16 -1.69 16.25
C ASP A 30 11.31 -0.23 16.73
N GLU A 31 12.53 0.22 17.03
CA GLU A 31 12.81 1.60 17.47
C GLU A 31 12.56 2.63 16.35
N GLY A 32 12.78 2.24 15.09
CA GLY A 32 12.48 3.05 13.91
C GLY A 32 10.97 3.10 13.59
N GLY A 33 10.18 2.25 14.22
CA GLY A 33 8.76 2.07 13.95
C GLY A 33 8.46 1.30 12.67
N CYS A 34 7.19 0.97 12.49
CA CYS A 34 6.73 0.12 11.41
C CYS A 34 5.49 0.66 10.70
N TYR A 35 5.35 0.27 9.44
CA TYR A 35 4.23 0.64 8.59
C TYR A 35 3.68 -0.58 7.83
N SER A 36 2.39 -0.53 7.50
CA SER A 36 1.81 -1.37 6.46
C SER A 36 1.43 -0.50 5.26
N ILE A 37 1.36 -1.11 4.09
CA ILE A 37 1.10 -0.44 2.81
C ILE A 37 -0.20 -0.97 2.20
N ARG A 38 -0.92 -0.17 1.41
CA ARG A 38 -2.09 -0.69 0.69
C ARG A 38 -1.72 -1.73 -0.36
N ASP A 39 -2.49 -2.80 -0.41
CA ASP A 39 -2.34 -3.92 -1.33
C ASP A 39 -2.94 -3.54 -2.70
N VAL A 40 -2.17 -2.79 -3.47
CA VAL A 40 -2.55 -2.35 -4.82
C VAL A 40 -2.16 -3.39 -5.87
N PRO A 41 -3.02 -3.68 -6.86
CA PRO A 41 -2.71 -4.63 -7.92
C PRO A 41 -1.49 -4.24 -8.75
N LEU A 42 -0.77 -5.25 -9.23
CA LEU A 42 0.46 -5.10 -10.03
C LEU A 42 0.20 -4.95 -11.53
N ASP A 43 -1.05 -4.74 -11.95
CA ASP A 43 -1.41 -4.53 -13.35
C ASP A 43 -1.43 -3.03 -13.71
N ASP A 44 -1.47 -2.76 -15.03
CA ASP A 44 -1.56 -1.40 -15.53
C ASP A 44 -2.96 -0.83 -15.28
N ARG A 45 -3.10 -0.02 -14.21
CA ARG A 45 -4.34 0.69 -13.89
C ARG A 45 -4.11 2.12 -13.44
N LEU A 46 -5.15 2.94 -13.60
CA LEU A 46 -5.19 4.30 -13.05
C LEU A 46 -5.73 4.25 -11.61
N ILE A 47 -5.01 4.90 -10.68
CA ILE A 47 -5.41 5.01 -9.28
C ILE A 47 -5.56 6.49 -8.91
N LEU A 48 -6.70 6.86 -8.33
CA LEU A 48 -6.92 8.17 -7.74
C LEU A 48 -6.45 8.15 -6.28
N ILE A 49 -5.51 9.03 -5.92
CA ILE A 49 -4.99 9.13 -4.56
C ILE A 49 -5.94 10.00 -3.71
N ASP A 50 -6.81 9.35 -2.94
CA ASP A 50 -7.80 9.98 -2.06
C ASP A 50 -7.56 9.73 -0.56
N THR A 51 -6.50 8.99 -0.22
CA THR A 51 -6.15 8.60 1.15
C THR A 51 -4.64 8.34 1.26
N TYR A 52 -4.16 7.95 2.45
CA TYR A 52 -2.77 7.58 2.67
C TYR A 52 -2.46 6.18 2.12
N LEU A 53 -1.30 6.05 1.47
CA LEU A 53 -0.76 4.78 0.97
C LEU A 53 -0.26 3.86 2.09
N THR A 54 0.23 4.45 3.17
CA THR A 54 0.82 3.75 4.31
C THR A 54 0.09 4.12 5.60
N GLN A 55 0.08 3.20 6.55
CA GLN A 55 -0.35 3.48 7.93
C GLN A 55 0.62 2.88 8.93
N LYS A 56 0.66 3.45 10.14
CA LYS A 56 1.42 2.86 11.25
C LYS A 56 0.81 1.50 11.61
N CYS A 57 1.66 0.54 11.92
CA CYS A 57 1.25 -0.76 12.42
C CYS A 57 2.18 -1.28 13.53
N ASP A 58 1.82 -2.41 14.13
CA ASP A 58 2.60 -3.03 15.20
C ASP A 58 3.75 -3.87 14.61
N CYS A 59 4.99 -3.57 15.00
CA CYS A 59 6.20 -4.26 14.56
C CYS A 59 6.21 -5.76 14.92
N LEU A 60 5.41 -6.17 15.91
CA LEU A 60 5.25 -7.58 16.27
C LEU A 60 4.59 -8.42 15.17
N LYS A 61 4.04 -7.79 14.13
CA LYS A 61 3.45 -8.45 12.94
C LYS A 61 4.38 -8.46 11.73
N ILE A 62 5.68 -8.27 11.93
CA ILE A 62 6.66 -8.41 10.84
C ILE A 62 6.89 -9.91 10.59
N LEU A 63 6.69 -10.35 9.35
CA LEU A 63 7.11 -11.68 8.92
C LEU A 63 8.64 -11.77 9.03
N ASN A 64 9.11 -12.66 9.89
CA ASN A 64 10.52 -13.09 9.97
C ASN A 64 10.90 -13.90 8.73
#